data_AF-A0A7C3LPB0-F1
#
_entry.id   AF-A0A7C3LPB0-F1
#
_cell.length_a   1.000
_cell.length_b   1.000
_cell.length_c   1.000
_cell.angle_alpha   90.00
_cell.angle_beta   90.00
_cell.angle_gamma   90.00
#
_symmetry.space_group_name_H-M   'P 1'
#
loop_
_entity.id
_entity.type
_entity.pdbx_description
1 polymer ?
#
loop_
_entity_poly.entity_id
_entity_poly.type
_entity_poly.pdbx_seq_one_letter_code
_entity_poly.pdbx_strand_id
1 'polypeptide(L)'
;MIDIKEAIILGIIQGLTEFIPISSTAHLKIIPSFLGMKDPGAAYSAVIQLGTLVSLLIYFFKDIMHFAGAAIRGIIEKKPFENTDTKMAWYLIAGTIPISVAGLLFSKFITGPARSLYVISGSLI
;
A
#
# COMPACT_ATOMS: atom_id res chain seq x y z
N MET A 1 -3.54 23.85 9.07
CA MET A 1 -4.52 22.97 8.40
C MET A 1 -4.13 22.97 6.94
N ILE A 2 -3.97 21.80 6.33
CA ILE A 2 -3.63 21.66 4.91
C ILE A 2 -4.73 22.35 4.10
N ASP A 3 -4.37 23.25 3.19
CA ASP A 3 -5.36 23.87 2.30
C ASP A 3 -5.70 22.95 1.11
N ILE A 4 -6.71 23.30 0.33
CA ILE A 4 -7.15 22.44 -0.78
C ILE A 4 -6.11 22.35 -1.92
N LYS A 5 -5.27 23.37 -2.12
CA LYS A 5 -4.21 23.35 -3.13
C LYS A 5 -3.11 22.41 -2.71
N GLU A 6 -2.68 22.52 -1.44
CA GLU A 6 -1.74 21.61 -0.82
C GLU A 6 -2.24 20.16 -0.87
N ALA A 7 -3.54 19.95 -0.62
CA ALA A 7 -4.15 18.63 -0.70
C ALA A 7 -4.14 18.03 -2.11
N ILE A 8 -4.44 18.83 -3.13
CA ILE A 8 -4.37 18.39 -4.53
C ILE A 8 -2.94 18.01 -4.91
N ILE A 9 -1.95 18.83 -4.55
CA ILE A 9 -0.53 18.58 -4.84
C ILE A 9 -0.09 17.26 -4.17
N LEU A 10 -0.39 17.09 -2.88
CA LEU A 10 -0.05 15.88 -2.14
C LEU A 10 -0.74 14.64 -2.68
N GLY A 11 -2.01 14.77 -3.09
CA GLY A 11 -2.76 13.69 -3.74
C GLY A 11 -2.16 13.27 -5.08
N ILE A 12 -1.72 14.23 -5.91
CA ILE A 12 -1.03 13.95 -7.18
C ILE A 12 0.30 13.24 -6.90
N ILE A 13 1.10 13.75 -5.96
CA ILE A 13 2.38 13.12 -5.58
C ILE A 13 2.14 11.68 -5.12
N GLN A 14 1.20 11.46 -4.20
CA GLN A 14 0.87 10.13 -3.71
C GLN A 14 0.42 9.21 -4.85
N GLY A 15 -0.50 9.66 -5.69
CA GLY A 15 -1.00 8.89 -6.83
C GLY A 15 0.08 8.50 -7.85
N LEU A 16 1.04 9.38 -8.10
CA LEU A 16 2.14 9.12 -9.04
C LEU A 16 3.23 8.24 -8.42
N THR A 17 3.50 8.39 -7.13
CA THR A 17 4.66 7.75 -6.47
C THR A 17 4.33 6.45 -5.76
N GLU A 18 3.07 6.14 -5.47
CA GLU A 18 2.70 4.88 -4.81
C GLU A 18 2.89 3.66 -5.73
N PHE A 19 2.65 3.83 -7.04
CA PHE A 19 2.71 2.73 -8.02
C PHE A 19 4.07 2.55 -8.68
N ILE A 20 4.99 3.50 -8.45
CA ILE A 20 6.36 3.46 -8.97
C ILE A 20 7.28 3.18 -7.76
N PRO A 21 8.26 2.28 -7.86
CA PRO A 21 9.12 1.91 -6.73
C PRO A 21 10.17 2.99 -6.40
N ILE A 22 9.70 4.18 -5.99
CA ILE A 22 10.51 5.37 -5.66
C ILE A 22 10.21 5.93 -4.25
N SER A 23 9.49 5.18 -3.40
CA SER A 23 9.06 5.56 -2.05
C SER A 23 8.16 6.81 -2.00
N SER A 24 6.85 6.58 -2.02
CA SER A 24 5.84 7.63 -1.84
C SER A 24 5.97 8.35 -0.49
N THR A 25 6.29 7.62 0.58
CA THR A 25 6.54 8.18 1.92
C THR A 25 7.68 9.20 1.95
N ALA A 26 8.74 9.01 1.16
CA ALA A 26 9.81 9.98 1.07
C ALA A 26 9.35 11.26 0.37
N HIS A 27 8.66 11.12 -0.77
CA HIS A 27 8.16 12.25 -1.55
C HIS A 27 7.12 13.08 -0.77
N LEU A 28 6.23 12.43 -0.02
CA LEU A 28 5.25 13.09 0.85
C LEU A 28 5.86 13.82 2.05
N LYS A 29 7.11 13.52 2.42
CA LYS A 29 7.80 14.19 3.52
C LYS A 29 8.75 15.28 3.02
N ILE A 30 9.44 15.02 1.92
CA ILE A 30 10.46 15.91 1.34
C ILE A 30 9.81 17.08 0.62
N ILE A 31 8.83 16.82 -0.27
CA ILE A 31 8.25 17.87 -1.12
C ILE A 31 7.54 18.97 -0.31
N PRO A 32 6.69 18.67 0.69
CA PRO A 32 6.10 19.70 1.54
C PRO A 32 7.14 20.55 2.27
N SER A 33 8.21 19.91 2.77
CA SER A 33 9.31 20.61 3.44
C SER A 33 10.04 21.57 2.50
N PHE A 34 10.24 21.20 1.23
CA PHE A 34 10.86 22.06 0.22
C PHE A 34 9.94 23.23 -0.21
N LEU A 35 8.63 23.00 -0.25
CA LEU A 35 7.64 24.01 -0.62
C LEU A 35 7.24 24.94 0.55
N GLY A 36 7.83 24.77 1.74
CA GLY A 36 7.49 25.53 2.94
C GLY A 36 6.08 25.23 3.48
N MET A 37 5.50 24.10 3.06
CA MET A 37 4.19 23.64 3.51
C MET A 37 4.29 23.08 4.93
N LYS A 38 3.20 23.15 5.68
CA LYS A 38 3.12 22.50 7.00
C LYS A 38 3.16 20.98 6.81
N ASP A 39 3.80 20.29 7.75
CA ASP A 39 3.79 18.82 7.77
C ASP A 39 2.32 18.34 7.78
N PRO A 40 1.87 17.59 6.75
CA PRO A 40 0.50 17.08 6.69
C PRO A 40 0.19 16.15 7.86
N GLY A 41 1.21 15.55 8.46
CA GLY A 41 1.09 14.65 9.59
C GLY A 41 0.68 13.24 9.18
N ALA A 42 0.93 12.30 10.09
CA ALA A 42 0.75 10.87 9.87
C ALA A 42 -0.65 10.47 9.43
N ALA A 43 -1.67 11.07 10.05
CA ALA A 43 -3.07 10.75 9.76
C ALA A 43 -3.44 11.15 8.33
N TYR A 44 -2.94 12.30 7.85
CA TYR A 44 -3.20 12.76 6.50
C TYR A 44 -2.54 11.84 5.46
N SER A 45 -1.27 11.49 5.65
CA SER A 45 -0.55 10.54 4.78
C SER A 45 -1.27 9.19 4.69
N ALA A 46 -1.81 8.69 5.81
CA ALA A 46 -2.59 7.46 5.82
C ALA A 46 -3.89 7.60 5.00
N VAL A 47 -4.61 8.73 5.13
CA VAL A 47 -5.85 8.97 4.38
C VAL A 47 -5.60 9.06 2.87
N ILE A 48 -4.57 9.78 2.43
CA ILE A 48 -4.28 9.86 0.99
C ILE A 48 -3.81 8.52 0.41
N GLN A 49 -3.12 7.70 1.21
CA GLN A 49 -2.74 6.34 0.83
C GLN A 49 -3.95 5.41 0.70
N LEU A 50 -5.01 5.61 1.50
CA LEU A 50 -6.28 4.91 1.28
C LEU A 50 -6.88 5.24 -0.08
N GLY A 51 -6.69 6.46 -0.59
CA GLY A 51 -7.11 6.84 -1.95
C GLY A 51 -6.43 5.98 -3.03
N THR A 52 -5.12 5.77 -2.93
CA THR A 52 -4.37 4.89 -3.85
C THR A 52 -4.76 3.42 -3.69
N LEU A 53 -5.04 2.96 -2.47
CA LEU A 53 -5.57 1.62 -2.22
C LEU A 53 -6.94 1.41 -2.90
N VAL A 54 -7.86 2.36 -2.75
CA VAL A 54 -9.18 2.31 -3.40
C VAL A 54 -9.03 2.29 -4.92
N SER A 55 -8.10 3.09 -5.47
CA SER A 55 -7.81 3.07 -6.90
C SER A 55 -7.37 1.68 -7.39
N LEU A 56 -6.50 0.98 -6.64
CA LEU A 56 -6.10 -0.39 -6.96
C LEU A 56 -7.26 -1.39 -6.85
N LEU A 57 -8.07 -1.28 -5.80
CA LEU A 57 -9.23 -2.16 -5.60
C LEU A 57 -10.24 -2.03 -6.74
N ILE A 58 -10.47 -0.81 -7.24
CA ILE A 58 -11.34 -0.55 -8.39
C ILE A 58 -10.71 -1.10 -9.68
N TYR A 59 -9.43 -0.80 -9.92
CA TYR A 59 -8.73 -1.22 -11.13
C TYR A 59 -8.66 -2.75 -11.27
N PHE A 60 -8.28 -3.46 -10.20
CA PHE A 60 -8.16 -4.91 -10.16
C PHE A 60 -9.44 -5.62 -9.67
N PHE A 61 -10.58 -4.93 -9.57
CA PHE A 61 -11.80 -5.51 -9.00
C PHE A 61 -12.20 -6.83 -9.65
N LYS A 62 -12.12 -6.90 -10.98
CA LYS A 62 -12.47 -8.11 -11.74
C LYS A 62 -11.51 -9.25 -11.47
N ASP A 63 -10.21 -8.99 -11.42
CA ASP A 63 -9.19 -9.99 -11.12
C ASP A 63 -9.32 -10.52 -9.69
N ILE A 64 -9.55 -9.61 -8.73
CA ILE A 64 -9.79 -9.96 -7.32
C ILE A 64 -11.00 -10.90 -7.22
N MET A 65 -12.13 -10.53 -7.84
CA MET A 65 -13.33 -11.37 -7.83
C MET A 65 -13.12 -12.72 -8.55
N HIS A 66 -12.35 -12.73 -9.64
CA HIS A 66 -12.01 -13.94 -10.39
C HIS A 66 -11.20 -14.91 -9.52
N PHE A 67 -10.10 -14.47 -8.93
CA PHE A 67 -9.24 -15.30 -8.08
C PHE A 67 -9.93 -15.69 -6.78
N ALA A 68 -10.71 -14.81 -6.15
CA ALA A 68 -11.50 -15.15 -4.97
C ALA A 68 -12.53 -16.26 -5.29
N GLY A 69 -13.23 -16.13 -6.41
CA GLY A 69 -14.15 -17.16 -6.89
C GLY A 69 -13.45 -18.46 -7.28
N ALA A 70 -12.24 -18.40 -7.83
CA ALA A 70 -11.41 -19.57 -8.12
C ALA A 70 -11.01 -20.30 -6.83
N ALA A 71 -10.53 -19.58 -5.80
CA ALA A 71 -10.19 -20.16 -4.51
C ALA A 71 -11.39 -20.87 -3.87
N ILE A 72 -12.56 -20.23 -3.82
CA ILE A 72 -13.79 -20.81 -3.25
C ILE A 72 -14.20 -22.07 -4.02
N ARG A 73 -14.22 -22.02 -5.36
CA ARG A 73 -14.55 -23.18 -6.20
C ARG A 73 -13.59 -24.35 -5.97
N GLY A 74 -12.28 -24.08 -5.93
CA GLY A 74 -11.26 -25.09 -5.66
C GLY A 74 -11.43 -25.76 -4.29
N ILE A 75 -11.91 -25.03 -3.28
CA ILE A 75 -12.24 -25.59 -1.96
C ILE A 75 -13.48 -26.49 -2.05
N ILE A 76 -14.57 -26.02 -2.66
CA ILE A 76 -15.84 -26.75 -2.78
C ILE A 76 -15.64 -28.06 -3.55
N GLU A 77 -14.89 -28.02 -4.64
CA GLU A 77 -14.59 -29.17 -5.49
C GLU A 77 -13.49 -30.09 -4.91
N LYS A 78 -12.92 -29.73 -3.74
CA LYS A 78 -11.79 -30.43 -3.10
C LYS A 78 -10.55 -30.56 -4.00
N LYS A 79 -10.38 -29.60 -4.91
CA LYS A 79 -9.32 -29.51 -5.92
C LYS A 79 -8.63 -28.13 -5.88
N PRO A 80 -8.09 -27.70 -4.72
CA PRO A 80 -7.57 -26.35 -4.53
C PRO A 80 -6.34 -26.01 -5.38
N PHE A 81 -5.67 -26.99 -5.97
CA PHE A 81 -4.45 -26.79 -6.76
C PHE A 81 -4.51 -27.48 -8.12
N GLU A 82 -5.69 -27.69 -8.69
CA GLU A 82 -5.81 -28.43 -9.94
C GLU A 82 -5.45 -27.57 -11.15
N ASN A 83 -6.05 -26.38 -11.26
CA ASN A 83 -5.86 -25.48 -12.41
C ASN A 83 -5.00 -24.27 -12.06
N THR A 84 -4.56 -23.53 -13.08
CA THR A 84 -3.69 -22.36 -12.91
C THR A 84 -4.33 -21.28 -12.03
N ASP A 85 -5.62 -21.03 -12.18
CA ASP A 85 -6.32 -19.97 -11.45
C ASP A 85 -6.46 -20.25 -9.96
N THR A 86 -6.79 -21.50 -9.60
CA THR A 86 -6.86 -21.95 -8.20
C THR A 86 -5.48 -21.90 -7.54
N LYS A 87 -4.44 -22.39 -8.24
CA LYS A 87 -3.04 -22.26 -7.77
C LYS A 87 -2.64 -20.80 -7.57
N MET A 88 -2.94 -19.93 -8.53
CA MET A 88 -2.62 -18.51 -8.45
C MET A 88 -3.32 -17.85 -7.26
N ALA A 89 -4.61 -18.15 -7.04
CA ALA A 89 -5.35 -17.63 -5.90
C ALA A 89 -4.72 -18.05 -4.55
N TRP A 90 -4.26 -19.29 -4.42
CA TRP A 90 -3.54 -19.74 -3.22
C TRP A 90 -2.15 -19.12 -3.09
N TYR A 91 -1.42 -18.89 -4.19
CA TYR A 91 -0.14 -18.20 -4.14
C TYR A 91 -0.30 -16.74 -3.72
N LEU A 92 -1.36 -16.06 -4.13
CA LEU A 92 -1.69 -14.71 -3.65
C LEU A 92 -1.94 -14.70 -2.13
N ILE A 93 -2.71 -15.68 -1.63
CA ILE A 93 -2.95 -15.83 -0.19
C ILE A 93 -1.63 -16.13 0.54
N ALA A 94 -0.85 -17.09 0.05
CA ALA A 94 0.43 -17.45 0.65
C ALA A 94 1.43 -16.29 0.65
N GLY A 95 1.45 -15.47 -0.41
CA GLY A 95 2.31 -14.30 -0.51
C GLY A 95 1.94 -13.15 0.44
N THR A 96 0.66 -13.03 0.81
CA THR A 96 0.21 -11.97 1.74
C THR A 96 0.45 -12.32 3.22
N ILE A 97 0.53 -13.61 3.56
CA ILE A 97 0.73 -14.05 4.96
C ILE A 97 2.03 -13.48 5.58
N PRO A 98 3.23 -13.62 4.96
CA PRO A 98 4.47 -13.13 5.57
C PRO A 98 4.44 -11.62 5.85
N ILE A 99 3.91 -10.83 4.91
CA ILE A 99 3.86 -9.36 5.07
C ILE A 99 2.83 -8.95 6.13
N SER A 100 1.67 -9.63 6.20
CA SER A 100 0.68 -9.38 7.27
C SER A 100 1.21 -9.74 8.65
N VAL A 101 1.88 -10.90 8.78
CA VAL A 101 2.48 -11.33 10.05
C VAL A 101 3.59 -10.38 10.47
N ALA A 102 4.52 -10.04 9.57
CA ALA A 102 5.56 -9.07 9.85
C ALA A 102 4.98 -7.70 10.23
N GLY A 103 3.97 -7.22 9.49
CA GLY A 103 3.30 -5.95 9.78
C GLY A 103 2.68 -5.91 11.18
N LEU A 104 2.04 -7.00 11.62
CA LEU A 104 1.46 -7.09 12.96
C LEU A 104 2.53 -7.17 14.06
N LEU A 105 3.56 -7.99 13.87
CA LEU A 105 4.64 -8.17 14.85
C LEU A 105 5.48 -6.88 15.03
N PHE A 106 5.77 -6.18 13.93
CA PHE A 106 6.62 -4.99 13.92
C PHE A 106 5.84 -3.66 13.93
N SER A 107 4.51 -3.68 14.09
CA SER A 107 3.65 -2.49 14.02
C SER A 107 4.14 -1.31 14.89
N LYS A 108 4.57 -1.59 16.13
CA LYS A 108 5.12 -0.55 17.05
C LYS A 108 6.45 0.04 16.58
N PHE A 109 7.29 -0.77 15.93
CA PHE A 109 8.57 -0.32 15.40
C PHE A 109 8.36 0.54 14.14
N ILE A 110 7.46 0.09 13.25
CA ILE A 110 7.10 0.78 12.01
C ILE A 110 6.46 2.15 12.27
N THR A 111 5.59 2.23 13.28
CA THR A 111 4.89 3.47 13.62
C THR A 111 5.72 4.45 14.47
N GLY A 112 6.81 3.98 15.09
CA GLY A 112 7.70 4.78 15.93
C GLY A 112 9.08 5.02 15.30
N PRO A 113 10.14 4.31 15.75
CA PRO A 113 11.53 4.59 15.35
C PRO A 113 11.79 4.57 13.85
N ALA A 114 11.09 3.70 13.10
CA ALA A 114 11.27 3.56 11.67
C ALA A 114 10.82 4.79 10.86
N ARG A 115 10.06 5.73 11.46
CA ARG A 115 9.64 6.98 10.81
C ARG A 115 10.70 8.08 10.85
N SER A 116 11.83 7.82 11.50
CA SER A 116 12.98 8.71 11.49
C SER A 116 13.43 9.00 10.06
N LEU A 117 13.75 10.27 9.77
CA LEU A 117 14.19 10.67 8.45
C LEU A 117 15.44 9.89 8.01
N TYR A 118 16.35 9.60 8.93
CA TYR A 118 17.56 8.80 8.68
C TYR A 118 17.25 7.36 8.24
N VAL A 119 16.24 6.72 8.84
CA VAL A 119 15.84 5.36 8.47
C VAL A 119 15.18 5.35 7.10
N ILE A 120 14.28 6.32 6.84
CA ILE A 120 13.63 6.46 5.54
C ILE A 120 14.67 6.73 4.44
N SER A 121 15.62 7.63 4.68
CA SER A 121 16.72 7.91 3.75
C SER A 121 17.62 6.70 3.52
N GLY A 122 17.93 5.93 4.56
CA GLY A 122 18.72 4.69 4.42
C GLY A 122 17.98 3.61 3.61
N SER A 123 16.65 3.56 3.66
CA SER A 123 15.85 2.58 2.89
C SER A 123 15.71 2.90 1.40
N LEU A 124 16.17 4.06 0.95
CA LEU A 124 16.15 4.50 -0.45
C LEU A 124 17.40 4.06 -1.25
N ILE A 125 18.44 3.58 -0.57
CA ILE A 125 19.73 3.13 -1.14
C ILE A 125 19.80 1.60 -1.03
#